data_AF-C8PBK8-F1
#
_entry.id   AF-C8PBK8-F1
#
_cell.length_a   1.000
_cell.length_b   1.000
_cell.length_c   1.000
_cell.angle_alpha   90.00
_cell.angle_beta   90.00
_cell.angle_gamma   90.00
#
_symmetry.space_group_name_H-M   'P 1'
#
loop_
_entity.id
_entity.type
_entity.pdbx_description
1 polymer ?
#
loop_
_entity_poly.entity_id
_entity_poly.type
_entity_poly.pdbx_seq_one_letter_code
_entity_poly.pdbx_strand_id
1 'polypeptide(L)'
;MSDIDLINGKVRFINNLHYSSKLNYELVPYLKNDASRRTVTIDAELLEVLKKWKKEQAKYNIHDFVFSCDNCPLNKSTLSVWLKRYSKLAGVSRINGRGLRHSNASYLIAELGADVLTVSHRLGHKTPMTTLKYYAHMFSNNDIELASKMEGSMDIQPASHSKIHFNGNQHIKGNSITGMPKVCQNKKKPA
;
A
#
# COMPACT_ATOMS: atom_id res chain seq x y z
N MET A 1 18.13 0.95 -17.93
CA MET A 1 17.77 1.85 -16.79
C MET A 1 16.64 2.88 -17.03
N SER A 2 15.93 2.87 -18.18
CA SER A 2 14.93 3.89 -18.54
C SER A 2 13.64 3.88 -17.70
N ASP A 3 13.43 2.85 -16.88
CA ASP A 3 12.20 2.68 -16.08
C ASP A 3 12.23 3.38 -14.72
N ILE A 4 13.39 3.93 -14.32
CA ILE A 4 13.54 4.69 -13.07
C ILE A 4 13.85 6.15 -13.40
N ASP A 5 12.94 7.03 -13.01
CA ASP A 5 13.13 8.46 -13.02
C ASP A 5 13.78 8.89 -11.68
N LEU A 6 15.09 9.07 -11.71
CA LEU A 6 15.89 9.50 -10.56
C LEU A 6 15.78 11.00 -10.24
N ILE A 7 15.12 11.78 -11.12
CA ILE A 7 14.89 13.21 -10.90
C ILE A 7 13.60 13.37 -10.11
N ASN A 8 12.52 12.72 -10.56
CA ASN A 8 11.19 12.85 -9.95
C ASN A 8 10.86 11.74 -8.93
N GLY A 9 11.77 10.79 -8.69
CA GLY A 9 11.55 9.70 -7.73
C GLY A 9 10.41 8.78 -8.13
N LYS A 10 10.36 8.37 -9.41
CA LYS A 10 9.29 7.51 -9.95
C LYS A 10 9.85 6.24 -10.57
N VAL A 11 9.21 5.11 -10.29
CA VAL A 11 9.56 3.81 -10.87
C VAL A 11 8.38 3.30 -11.69
N ARG A 12 8.62 2.98 -12.96
CA ARG A 12 7.63 2.43 -13.88
C ARG A 12 7.76 0.92 -13.94
N PHE A 13 6.63 0.24 -13.82
CA PHE A 13 6.53 -1.20 -14.03
C PHE A 13 5.75 -1.40 -15.32
N ILE A 14 6.44 -1.59 -16.44
CA ILE A 14 5.83 -1.68 -17.78
C ILE A 14 6.17 -2.97 -18.52
N ASN A 15 7.30 -3.59 -18.18
CA ASN A 15 7.83 -4.79 -18.83
C ASN A 15 7.84 -5.95 -17.84
N ASN A 16 7.76 -7.18 -18.35
CA ASN A 16 8.00 -8.40 -17.58
C ASN A 16 9.26 -9.11 -18.09
N LEU A 17 9.96 -9.80 -17.20
CA LEU A 17 11.16 -10.56 -17.54
C LEU A 17 10.83 -12.05 -17.63
N HIS A 18 10.83 -12.61 -18.83
CA HIS A 18 10.79 -14.04 -19.07
C HIS A 18 12.21 -14.59 -19.00
N TYR A 19 12.57 -15.09 -17.82
CA TYR A 19 13.91 -15.60 -17.56
C TYR A 19 13.96 -17.13 -17.63
N SER A 20 14.77 -17.65 -18.55
CA SER A 20 15.14 -19.07 -18.66
C SER A 20 16.56 -19.31 -18.14
N SER A 21 17.52 -18.50 -18.59
CA SER A 21 18.89 -18.50 -18.08
C SER A 21 19.49 -17.08 -18.16
N LYS A 22 20.71 -16.92 -17.64
CA LYS A 22 21.42 -15.63 -17.63
C LYS A 22 21.59 -15.05 -19.04
N LEU A 23 21.83 -15.91 -20.04
CA LEU A 23 22.03 -15.52 -21.44
C LEU A 23 20.76 -15.72 -22.29
N ASN A 24 19.75 -16.41 -21.76
CA ASN A 24 18.48 -16.66 -22.44
C ASN A 24 17.33 -16.09 -21.61
N TYR A 25 17.06 -14.80 -21.84
CA TYR A 25 15.96 -14.08 -21.23
C TYR A 25 15.31 -13.15 -22.26
N GLU A 26 14.05 -12.83 -22.03
CA GLU A 26 13.29 -11.91 -22.86
C GLU A 26 12.59 -10.86 -21.99
N LEU A 27 12.69 -9.59 -22.40
CA LEU A 27 11.90 -8.51 -21.85
C LEU A 27 10.64 -8.35 -22.69
N VAL A 28 9.52 -8.84 -22.17
CA VAL A 28 8.23 -8.70 -22.85
C VAL A 28 7.59 -7.35 -22.45
N PRO A 29 7.10 -6.54 -23.42
CA PRO A 29 6.58 -5.19 -23.18
C PRO A 29 5.14 -5.18 -22.64
N TYR A 30 4.61 -6.36 -22.33
CA TYR A 30 3.29 -6.54 -21.77
C TYR A 30 3.38 -7.21 -20.40
N LEU A 31 2.42 -6.86 -19.55
CA LEU A 31 2.21 -7.49 -18.26
C LEU A 31 0.99 -8.38 -18.34
N LYS A 32 0.89 -9.35 -17.42
CA LYS A 32 -0.22 -10.31 -17.41
C LYS A 32 -1.59 -9.61 -17.40
N ASN A 33 -1.71 -8.49 -16.70
CA ASN A 33 -2.93 -7.68 -16.61
C ASN A 33 -2.59 -6.18 -16.73
N ASP A 34 -3.49 -5.38 -17.29
CA ASP A 34 -3.35 -3.91 -17.42
C ASP A 34 -3.04 -3.22 -16.07
N ALA A 35 -3.75 -3.60 -15.00
CA ALA A 35 -3.51 -3.09 -13.64
C ALA A 35 -2.09 -3.35 -13.08
N SER A 36 -1.31 -4.23 -13.71
CA SER A 36 0.08 -4.46 -13.34
C SER A 36 0.98 -3.32 -13.82
N ARG A 37 0.58 -2.65 -14.92
CA ARG A 37 1.25 -1.49 -15.49
C ARG A 37 1.01 -0.30 -14.58
N ARG A 38 2.05 0.17 -13.92
CA ARG A 38 1.91 1.24 -12.91
C ARG A 38 3.19 2.04 -12.74
N THR A 39 3.03 3.22 -12.19
CA THR A 39 4.14 4.06 -11.74
C THR A 39 4.01 4.25 -10.24
N VAL A 40 5.10 4.01 -9.52
CA VAL A 40 5.17 4.13 -8.07
C VAL A 40 6.15 5.24 -7.71
N THR A 41 5.69 6.18 -6.90
CA THR A 41 6.57 7.17 -6.28
C THR A 41 7.35 6.52 -5.14
N ILE A 42 8.66 6.76 -5.13
CA ILE A 42 9.60 6.31 -4.11
C ILE A 42 10.00 7.48 -3.21
N ASP A 43 10.32 7.18 -1.97
CA ASP A 43 10.80 8.16 -1.00
C ASP A 43 12.25 8.61 -1.31
N ALA A 44 12.69 9.66 -0.62
CA ALA A 44 14.01 10.24 -0.81
C ALA A 44 15.13 9.29 -0.38
N GLU A 45 14.93 8.45 0.64
CA GLU A 45 15.96 7.53 1.13
C GLU A 45 16.23 6.45 0.08
N LEU A 46 15.18 5.83 -0.46
CA LEU A 46 15.29 4.86 -1.54
C LEU A 46 15.88 5.49 -2.81
N LEU A 47 15.52 6.74 -3.10
CA LEU A 47 16.09 7.47 -4.23
C LEU A 47 17.61 7.64 -4.09
N GLU A 48 18.10 8.02 -2.90
CA GLU A 48 19.53 8.14 -2.64
C GLU A 48 20.25 6.80 -2.70
N VAL A 49 19.64 5.72 -2.21
CA VAL A 49 20.17 4.35 -2.37
C VAL A 49 20.32 3.99 -3.85
N LEU A 50 19.31 4.28 -4.68
CA LEU A 50 19.34 3.98 -6.12
C LEU A 50 20.38 4.83 -6.87
N LYS A 51 20.56 6.10 -6.50
CA LYS A 51 21.61 6.97 -7.08
C LYS A 51 23.00 6.45 -6.74
N LYS A 52 23.24 6.10 -5.47
CA LYS A 52 24.51 5.49 -5.03
C LYS A 52 24.77 4.19 -5.78
N TRP A 53 23.77 3.33 -5.87
CA TRP A 53 23.87 2.07 -6.59
C TRP A 53 24.18 2.27 -8.08
N LYS A 54 23.52 3.22 -8.75
CA LYS A 54 23.82 3.58 -10.14
C LYS A 54 25.26 4.04 -10.33
N LYS A 55 25.78 4.84 -9.39
CA LYS A 55 27.19 5.29 -9.42
C LYS A 55 28.16 4.11 -9.26
N GLU A 56 27.86 3.16 -8.38
CA GLU A 56 28.67 1.94 -8.23
C GLU A 56 28.61 1.06 -9.49
N GLN A 57 27.43 0.85 -10.05
CA GLN A 57 27.25 0.09 -11.30
C GLN A 57 28.04 0.70 -12.47
N ALA A 58 28.08 2.02 -12.57
CA ALA A 58 28.84 2.73 -13.61
C ALA A 58 30.35 2.41 -13.56
N LYS A 59 30.94 2.16 -12.38
CA LYS A 59 32.35 1.77 -12.24
C LYS A 59 32.67 0.45 -12.95
N TYR A 60 31.69 -0.42 -13.07
CA TYR A 60 31.80 -1.74 -13.70
C TYR A 60 31.14 -1.77 -15.09
N ASN A 61 30.83 -0.61 -15.66
CA ASN A 61 30.13 -0.47 -16.93
C ASN A 61 28.78 -1.22 -16.98
N ILE A 62 28.05 -1.25 -15.85
CA ILE A 62 26.71 -1.86 -15.75
C ILE A 62 25.64 -0.77 -15.91
N HIS A 63 24.70 -0.95 -16.85
CA HIS A 63 23.70 0.07 -17.20
C HIS A 63 22.32 -0.48 -17.59
N ASP A 64 22.23 -1.76 -17.97
CA ASP A 64 20.97 -2.31 -18.50
C ASP A 64 19.93 -2.54 -17.41
N PHE A 65 20.32 -3.23 -16.35
CA PHE A 65 19.44 -3.64 -15.26
C PHE A 65 19.86 -3.04 -13.93
N VAL A 66 18.84 -2.65 -13.15
CA VAL A 66 19.03 -2.15 -11.77
C VAL A 66 19.54 -3.26 -10.88
N PHE A 67 19.00 -4.47 -10.99
CA PHE A 67 19.51 -5.64 -10.28
C PHE A 67 20.40 -6.45 -11.22
N SER A 68 21.69 -6.12 -11.25
CA SER A 68 22.69 -6.82 -12.07
C SER A 68 24.12 -6.57 -11.59
N CYS A 69 24.98 -7.56 -11.83
CA CYS A 69 26.43 -7.48 -11.62
C CYS A 69 27.23 -7.49 -12.93
N ASP A 70 26.59 -7.69 -14.09
CA ASP A 70 27.26 -8.00 -15.36
C ASP A 70 26.37 -7.72 -16.59
N ASN A 71 25.49 -6.72 -16.48
CA ASN A 71 24.46 -6.37 -17.47
C ASN A 71 23.45 -7.48 -17.80
N CYS A 72 23.54 -8.66 -17.20
CA CYS A 72 22.48 -9.67 -17.27
C CYS A 72 21.50 -9.48 -16.11
N PRO A 73 20.21 -9.82 -16.27
CA PRO A 73 19.26 -9.75 -15.19
C PRO A 73 19.66 -10.70 -14.06
N LEU A 74 19.41 -10.26 -12.82
CA LEU A 74 19.67 -11.09 -11.64
C LEU A 74 18.90 -12.42 -11.72
N ASN A 75 19.59 -13.53 -11.44
CA ASN A 75 18.94 -14.84 -11.33
C ASN A 75 17.89 -14.83 -10.19
N LYS A 76 16.72 -15.43 -10.47
CA LYS A 76 15.61 -15.61 -9.51
C LYS A 76 16.07 -16.19 -8.17
N SER A 77 17.00 -17.15 -8.18
CA SER A 77 17.47 -17.81 -6.95
C SER A 77 18.38 -16.91 -6.11
N THR A 78 19.12 -15.99 -6.72
CA THR A 78 20.09 -15.12 -6.05
C THR A 78 19.43 -14.29 -4.95
N LEU A 79 18.26 -13.70 -5.24
CA LEU A 79 17.51 -12.94 -4.24
C LEU A 79 17.14 -13.81 -3.03
N SER A 80 16.69 -15.05 -3.25
CA SER A 80 16.32 -15.98 -2.17
C SER A 80 17.53 -16.36 -1.30
N VAL A 81 18.69 -16.56 -1.93
CA VAL A 81 19.96 -16.84 -1.23
C VAL A 81 20.40 -15.65 -0.40
N TRP A 82 20.36 -14.44 -0.98
CA TRP A 82 20.69 -13.20 -0.27
C TRP A 82 19.76 -12.98 0.92
N LEU A 83 18.45 -13.09 0.73
CA LEU A 83 17.49 -12.94 1.83
C LEU A 83 17.72 -13.97 2.94
N LYS A 84 17.98 -15.24 2.60
CA LYS A 84 18.32 -16.26 3.61
C LYS A 84 19.58 -15.88 4.39
N ARG A 85 20.63 -15.41 3.70
CA ARG A 85 21.90 -15.01 4.33
C ARG A 85 21.70 -13.81 5.24
N TYR A 86 21.05 -12.76 4.75
CA TYR A 86 20.87 -11.52 5.52
C TYR A 86 19.86 -11.68 6.66
N SER A 87 18.81 -12.48 6.51
CA SER A 87 17.92 -12.84 7.64
C SER A 87 18.70 -13.51 8.78
N LYS A 88 19.61 -14.44 8.45
CA LYS A 88 20.45 -15.11 9.46
C LYS A 88 21.40 -14.13 10.15
N LEU A 89 22.04 -13.23 9.39
CA LEU A 89 22.95 -12.22 9.94
C LEU A 89 22.22 -11.22 10.85
N ALA A 90 21.00 -10.84 10.49
CA ALA A 90 20.18 -9.94 11.29
C ALA A 90 19.47 -10.63 12.48
N GLY A 91 19.57 -11.96 12.61
CA GLY A 91 18.89 -12.71 13.67
C GLY A 91 17.37 -12.75 13.54
N VAL A 92 16.83 -12.55 12.33
CA VAL A 92 15.38 -12.52 12.08
C VAL A 92 14.91 -13.75 11.31
N SER A 93 13.61 -14.02 11.38
CA SER A 93 12.98 -15.08 10.60
C SER A 93 13.24 -14.89 9.10
N ARG A 94 13.42 -16.01 8.40
CA ARG A 94 13.68 -16.00 6.96
C ARG A 94 12.48 -15.41 6.21
N ILE A 95 12.74 -14.38 5.41
CA ILE A 95 11.74 -13.78 4.52
C ILE A 95 12.07 -14.06 3.06
N ASN A 96 11.03 -14.18 2.22
CA ASN A 96 11.18 -14.29 0.76
C ASN A 96 10.66 -13.01 0.08
N GLY A 97 10.85 -12.87 -1.23
CA GLY A 97 10.41 -11.66 -1.96
C GLY A 97 8.90 -11.38 -1.87
N ARG A 98 8.06 -12.43 -1.79
CA ARG A 98 6.62 -12.26 -1.57
C ARG A 98 6.35 -11.78 -0.14
N GLY A 99 7.06 -12.31 0.84
CA GLY A 99 7.01 -11.89 2.24
C GLY A 99 7.39 -10.42 2.41
N LEU A 100 8.44 -9.94 1.72
CA LEU A 100 8.79 -8.52 1.71
C LEU A 100 7.66 -7.67 1.14
N ARG A 101 7.03 -8.11 0.05
CA ARG A 101 5.87 -7.43 -0.52
C ARG A 101 4.67 -7.39 0.45
N HIS A 102 4.41 -8.49 1.17
CA HIS A 102 3.36 -8.53 2.20
C HIS A 102 3.70 -7.61 3.37
N SER A 103 4.93 -7.65 3.88
CA SER A 103 5.41 -6.79 4.96
C SER A 103 5.30 -5.32 4.61
N ASN A 104 5.69 -4.93 3.38
CA ASN A 104 5.51 -3.56 2.90
C ASN A 104 4.03 -3.15 2.88
N ALA A 105 3.13 -4.00 2.37
CA ALA A 105 1.71 -3.69 2.37
C ALA A 105 1.14 -3.54 3.79
N SER A 106 1.51 -4.45 4.71
CA SER A 106 1.12 -4.38 6.12
C SER A 106 1.62 -3.10 6.77
N TYR A 107 2.87 -2.71 6.55
CA TYR A 107 3.45 -1.47 7.08
C TYR A 107 2.70 -0.24 6.58
N LEU A 108 2.41 -0.16 5.27
CA LEU A 108 1.66 0.96 4.70
C LEU A 108 0.26 1.09 5.33
N ILE A 109 -0.41 -0.03 5.61
CA ILE A 109 -1.78 -0.01 6.16
C ILE A 109 -1.76 0.27 7.66
N ALA A 110 -1.01 -0.52 8.44
CA ALA A 110 -1.08 -0.51 9.89
C ALA A 110 -0.37 0.70 10.51
N GLU A 111 0.81 1.08 9.98
CA GLU A 111 1.63 2.12 10.56
C GLU A 111 1.39 3.49 9.90
N LEU A 112 1.22 3.51 8.56
CA LEU A 112 1.02 4.76 7.83
C LEU A 112 -0.45 5.11 7.56
N GLY A 113 -1.38 4.22 7.92
CA GLY A 113 -2.82 4.45 7.71
C GLY A 113 -3.21 4.62 6.24
N ALA A 114 -2.45 4.03 5.30
CA ALA A 114 -2.69 4.19 3.88
C ALA A 114 -4.03 3.58 3.47
N ASP A 115 -4.77 4.27 2.61
CA ASP A 115 -6.05 3.79 2.13
C ASP A 115 -5.89 2.57 1.21
N VAL A 116 -6.95 1.77 1.15
CA VAL A 116 -6.98 0.52 0.39
C VAL A 116 -6.75 0.72 -1.11
N LEU A 117 -7.21 1.83 -1.70
CA LEU A 117 -7.03 2.10 -3.12
C LEU A 117 -5.56 2.39 -3.40
N THR A 118 -4.93 3.27 -2.62
CA THR A 118 -3.51 3.60 -2.76
C THR A 118 -2.64 2.34 -2.64
N VAL A 119 -2.87 1.50 -1.63
CA VAL A 119 -2.12 0.25 -1.47
C VAL A 119 -2.38 -0.71 -2.63
N SER A 120 -3.64 -0.85 -3.06
CA SER A 120 -4.01 -1.68 -4.21
C SER A 120 -3.30 -1.25 -5.50
N HIS A 121 -3.28 0.05 -5.78
CA HIS A 121 -2.59 0.62 -6.94
C HIS A 121 -1.08 0.39 -6.84
N ARG A 122 -0.45 0.64 -5.69
CA ARG A 122 1.00 0.41 -5.49
C ARG A 122 1.38 -1.07 -5.67
N LEU A 123 0.51 -2.00 -5.28
CA LEU A 123 0.70 -3.44 -5.45
C LEU A 123 0.40 -3.92 -6.89
N GLY A 124 -0.34 -3.14 -7.69
CA GLY A 124 -0.81 -3.54 -9.01
C GLY A 124 -1.89 -4.62 -8.97
N HIS A 125 -2.78 -4.57 -7.98
CA HIS A 125 -3.95 -5.45 -7.93
C HIS A 125 -5.03 -4.94 -8.87
N LYS A 126 -5.68 -5.86 -9.61
CA LYS A 126 -6.77 -5.53 -10.55
C LYS A 126 -7.97 -4.91 -9.84
N THR A 127 -8.25 -5.35 -8.61
CA THR A 127 -9.37 -4.86 -7.81
C THR A 127 -8.92 -4.58 -6.37
N PRO A 128 -9.39 -3.49 -5.75
CA PRO A 128 -9.14 -3.19 -4.33
C PRO A 128 -9.62 -4.31 -3.40
N MET A 129 -10.65 -5.06 -3.81
CA MET A 129 -11.14 -6.25 -3.11
C MET A 129 -10.04 -7.29 -2.86
N THR A 130 -9.06 -7.41 -3.77
CA THR A 130 -7.91 -8.30 -3.56
C THR A 130 -7.09 -7.86 -2.36
N THR A 131 -6.84 -6.56 -2.22
CA THR A 131 -6.13 -5.98 -1.08
C THR A 131 -6.93 -6.17 0.20
N LEU A 132 -8.23 -5.89 0.20
CA LEU A 132 -9.10 -6.16 1.37
C LEU A 132 -9.06 -7.63 1.76
N LYS A 133 -9.19 -8.55 0.81
CA LYS A 133 -9.16 -9.99 1.08
C LYS A 133 -7.91 -10.42 1.86
N TYR A 134 -6.74 -9.85 1.55
CA TYR A 134 -5.48 -10.24 2.19
C TYR A 134 -5.13 -9.41 3.42
N TYR A 135 -5.57 -8.15 3.50
CA TYR A 135 -5.11 -7.20 4.51
C TYR A 135 -6.23 -6.54 5.32
N ALA A 136 -7.49 -6.92 5.17
CA ALA A 136 -8.62 -6.34 5.91
C ALA A 136 -8.38 -6.29 7.43
N HIS A 137 -7.76 -7.34 7.99
CA HIS A 137 -7.43 -7.44 9.41
C HIS A 137 -6.41 -6.40 9.89
N MET A 138 -5.67 -5.77 8.98
CA MET A 138 -4.70 -4.71 9.30
C MET A 138 -5.35 -3.32 9.31
N PHE A 139 -6.53 -3.16 8.72
CA PHE A 139 -7.28 -1.90 8.82
C PHE A 139 -7.92 -1.84 10.20
N SER A 140 -7.63 -0.78 10.93
CA SER A 140 -8.22 -0.55 12.24
C SER A 140 -9.72 -0.27 12.12
N ASN A 141 -10.52 -0.88 13.00
CA ASN A 141 -11.94 -0.58 13.10
C ASN A 141 -12.10 0.78 13.81
N ASN A 142 -12.05 1.85 13.03
CA ASN A 142 -12.04 3.22 13.53
C ASN A 142 -13.44 3.85 13.62
N ASP A 143 -14.51 3.06 13.65
CA ASP A 143 -15.89 3.58 13.68
C ASP A 143 -16.11 4.61 14.80
N ILE A 144 -15.53 4.36 15.99
CA ILE A 144 -15.57 5.26 17.14
C ILE A 144 -14.85 6.58 16.87
N GLU A 145 -13.64 6.53 16.30
CA GLU A 145 -12.86 7.72 15.97
C GLU A 145 -13.52 8.50 14.82
N LEU A 146 -14.11 7.78 13.87
CA LEU A 146 -14.83 8.36 12.74
C LEU A 146 -16.08 9.09 13.23
N ALA A 147 -16.89 8.46 14.07
CA ALA A 147 -18.06 9.09 14.69
C ALA A 147 -17.66 10.35 15.47
N SER A 148 -16.54 10.30 16.19
CA SER A 148 -16.01 11.47 16.91
C SER A 148 -15.56 12.59 15.94
N LYS A 149 -14.98 12.26 14.79
CA LYS A 149 -14.61 13.23 13.75
C LYS A 149 -15.82 13.80 13.00
N MET A 150 -16.93 13.08 12.95
CA MET A 150 -18.17 13.54 12.31
C MET A 150 -18.89 14.61 13.16
N GLU A 151 -18.75 14.56 14.48
CA GLU A 151 -19.31 15.55 15.39
C GLU A 151 -18.78 16.96 15.06
N GLY A 152 -19.69 17.89 14.73
CA GLY A 152 -19.33 19.26 14.35
C GLY A 152 -18.65 19.42 12.99
N SER A 153 -18.49 18.34 12.20
CA SER A 153 -17.88 18.41 10.86
C SER A 153 -18.74 19.11 9.81
N MET A 154 -20.02 19.34 10.10
CA MET A 154 -20.97 20.02 9.23
C MET A 154 -21.65 21.14 10.00
N ASP A 155 -21.59 22.36 9.46
CA ASP A 155 -22.42 23.47 9.93
C ASP A 155 -23.79 23.36 9.24
N ILE A 156 -24.72 22.71 9.91
CA ILE A 156 -26.09 22.56 9.41
C ILE A 156 -26.91 23.67 10.03
N GLN A 157 -27.38 24.60 9.20
CA GLN A 157 -28.41 25.56 9.57
C GLN A 157 -29.78 24.94 9.26
N PRO A 158 -30.55 24.50 10.28
CA PRO A 158 -31.84 23.87 10.04
C PRO A 158 -32.78 24.86 9.36
N ALA A 159 -33.63 24.36 8.46
CA ALA A 159 -34.69 25.18 7.89
C ALA A 159 -35.59 25.70 9.02
N SER A 160 -35.86 27.01 9.03
CA SER A 160 -36.68 27.64 10.07
C SER A 160 -38.11 27.10 10.11
N HIS A 161 -38.63 26.65 8.96
CA HIS A 161 -39.98 26.13 8.82
C HIS A 161 -39.96 24.91 7.89
N SER A 162 -40.66 23.85 8.28
CA SER A 162 -40.89 22.71 7.38
C SER A 162 -41.84 23.14 6.27
N LYS A 163 -41.43 22.96 5.01
CA LYS A 163 -42.33 23.09 3.85
C LYS A 163 -43.25 21.89 3.67
N ILE A 164 -43.04 20.84 4.47
CA ILE A 164 -43.77 19.58 4.39
C ILE A 164 -44.64 19.44 5.64
N HIS A 165 -45.94 19.31 5.45
CA HIS A 165 -46.87 18.94 6.51
C HIS A 165 -46.83 17.42 6.68
N PHE A 166 -46.09 16.93 7.67
CA PHE A 166 -45.97 15.49 7.91
C PHE A 166 -47.25 14.98 8.57
N ASN A 167 -48.08 14.25 7.82
CA ASN A 167 -49.33 13.65 8.29
C ASN A 167 -49.21 12.13 8.47
N GLY A 168 -48.05 11.67 8.95
CA GLY A 168 -47.75 10.25 9.11
C GLY A 168 -48.15 9.72 10.49
N ASN A 169 -48.72 8.53 10.54
CA ASN A 169 -49.16 7.82 11.75
C ASN A 169 -47.97 7.27 12.58
N GLN A 170 -46.74 7.74 12.32
CA GLN A 170 -45.56 7.30 13.07
C GLN A 170 -45.63 7.90 14.47
N HIS A 171 -46.05 7.08 15.43
CA HIS A 171 -46.01 7.39 16.83
C HIS A 171 -44.54 7.42 17.32
N ILE A 172 -43.92 8.60 17.25
CA ILE A 172 -42.64 8.88 17.90
C ILE A 172 -42.96 9.29 19.34
N LYS A 173 -42.81 8.35 20.28
CA LYS A 173 -43.03 8.63 21.71
C LYS A 173 -41.83 9.40 22.25
N GLY A 174 -42.00 10.70 22.49
CA GLY A 174 -41.04 11.56 23.20
C GLY A 174 -39.98 12.18 22.29
N ASN A 175 -39.85 13.51 22.35
CA ASN A 175 -38.83 14.33 21.66
C ASN A 175 -37.40 14.12 22.22
N SER A 176 -37.05 12.90 22.56
CA SER A 176 -35.69 12.54 22.87
C SER A 176 -35.42 11.15 22.33
N ILE A 177 -34.55 11.06 21.33
CA ILE A 177 -33.69 9.89 21.23
C ILE A 177 -32.78 9.96 22.46
N THR A 178 -33.26 9.53 23.63
CA THR A 178 -32.47 9.33 24.85
C THR A 178 -31.60 8.10 24.63
N GLY A 179 -30.60 8.28 23.78
CA GLY A 179 -29.71 7.22 23.34
C GLY A 179 -29.20 7.45 21.93
N MET A 180 -28.52 8.57 21.67
CA MET A 180 -27.40 8.46 20.73
C MET A 180 -26.41 7.42 21.28
N PRO A 181 -25.74 6.65 20.40
CA PRO A 181 -25.02 5.46 20.80
C PRO A 181 -24.00 5.77 21.90
N LYS A 182 -23.95 4.88 22.89
CA LYS A 182 -23.03 4.89 24.03
C LYS A 182 -21.55 4.74 23.63
N VAL A 183 -21.04 5.40 22.59
CA VAL A 183 -19.61 5.25 22.26
C VAL A 183 -18.73 5.72 23.44
N CYS A 184 -19.25 6.62 24.27
CA CYS A 184 -18.55 7.24 25.40
C CYS A 184 -19.04 6.86 26.81
N GLN A 185 -20.05 5.99 27.00
CA GLN A 185 -20.71 5.95 28.31
C GLN A 185 -20.00 5.17 29.43
N ASN A 186 -18.93 4.40 29.21
CA ASN A 186 -18.15 3.78 30.32
C ASN A 186 -16.77 3.25 29.88
N LYS A 187 -15.71 4.07 29.90
CA LYS A 187 -14.33 3.56 30.06
C LYS A 187 -14.08 3.27 31.55
N LYS A 188 -14.50 2.10 32.05
CA LYS A 188 -13.88 1.53 33.26
C LYS A 188 -12.57 0.86 32.83
N LYS A 189 -11.43 1.42 33.26
CA LYS A 189 -10.14 0.72 33.23
C LYS A 189 -10.26 -0.57 34.06
N PRO A 190 -9.95 -1.76 33.53
CA PRO A 190 -9.59 -2.88 34.40
C PRO A 190 -8.18 -2.65 34.94
N ALA A 191 -7.99 -3.10 36.19
CA ALA A 191 -6.73 -3.05 36.95
C ALA A 191 -5.64 -3.95 36.35
#